data_AF-A0A1E3VRG9-F1
#
_entry.id   AF-A0A1E3VRG9-F1
#
_cell.length_a   1.000
_cell.length_b   1.000
_cell.length_c   1.000
_cell.angle_alpha   90.00
_cell.angle_beta   90.00
_cell.angle_gamma   90.00
#
_symmetry.space_group_name_H-M   'P 1'
#
loop_
_entity.id
_entity.type
_entity.pdbx_description
1 polymer ?
#
loop_
_entity_poly.entity_id
_entity_poly.type
_entity_poly.pdbx_seq_one_letter_code
_entity_poly.pdbx_strand_id
1 'polypeptide(L)'
;MSRFLVAVVVVLTLAAALAVNAMLVGLQTRPAMARSGGELMETAVVTANVKVEGEGPPIVLIHGFGAALDWWDAIAPALSNDHQVIRFDLIGHGGTEAPGSGYAISRQAALVKAVLDKLGVARAW
;
A
#
# COMPACT_ATOMS: atom_id res chain seq x y z
N MET A 1 -18.69 -1.05 -45.07
CA MET A 1 -18.79 -0.25 -43.82
C MET A 1 -17.84 0.94 -43.95
N SER A 2 -18.28 2.17 -43.68
CA SER A 2 -17.38 3.33 -43.82
C SER A 2 -16.30 3.31 -42.74
N ARG A 3 -15.08 3.77 -43.07
CA ARG A 3 -13.95 3.86 -42.12
C ARG A 3 -14.32 4.68 -40.86
N PHE A 4 -15.22 5.65 -41.04
CA PHE A 4 -15.81 6.44 -39.95
C PHE A 4 -16.64 5.59 -38.99
N LEU A 5 -17.55 4.74 -39.48
CA LEU A 5 -18.38 3.88 -38.62
C LEU A 5 -17.52 2.90 -37.81
N VAL A 6 -16.49 2.32 -38.44
CA VAL A 6 -15.54 1.43 -37.76
C VAL A 6 -14.80 2.17 -36.64
N ALA A 7 -14.32 3.40 -36.89
CA ALA A 7 -13.63 4.20 -35.88
C ALA A 7 -14.55 4.54 -34.68
N VAL A 8 -15.81 4.90 -34.95
CA VAL A 8 -16.79 5.19 -33.89
C VAL A 8 -17.05 3.95 -33.02
N VAL A 9 -17.24 2.78 -33.63
CA VAL A 9 -17.45 1.53 -32.89
C VAL A 9 -16.23 1.22 -32.02
N VAL A 10 -15.01 1.32 -32.56
CA VAL A 10 -13.77 1.06 -31.80
C VAL A 10 -13.64 2.00 -30.59
N VAL A 11 -13.88 3.30 -30.77
CA VAL A 11 -13.80 4.29 -29.68
C VAL A 11 -14.84 3.99 -28.60
N LEU A 12 -16.08 3.69 -28.99
CA LEU A 12 -17.14 3.36 -28.03
C LEU A 12 -16.82 2.08 -27.25
N THR A 13 -16.30 1.06 -27.92
CA THR A 13 -15.88 -0.19 -27.26
C THR A 13 -14.74 0.05 -26.26
N LEU A 14 -13.72 0.82 -26.65
CA LEU A 14 -12.61 1.16 -25.75
C LEU A 14 -13.08 2.00 -24.54
N ALA A 15 -13.92 3.00 -24.77
CA ALA A 15 -14.48 3.82 -23.70
C ALA A 15 -15.31 2.99 -22.72
N ALA A 16 -16.16 2.09 -23.23
CA ALA A 16 -16.94 1.17 -22.40
C ALA A 16 -16.03 0.22 -21.61
N ALA A 17 -15.01 -0.36 -22.24
CA ALA A 17 -14.06 -1.25 -21.58
C ALA A 17 -13.29 -0.53 -20.45
N LEU A 18 -12.85 0.71 -20.67
CA LEU A 18 -12.18 1.51 -19.65
C LEU A 18 -13.11 1.90 -18.50
N ALA A 19 -14.36 2.26 -18.79
CA ALA A 19 -15.35 2.59 -17.77
C ALA A 19 -15.68 1.38 -16.89
N VAL A 20 -15.87 0.21 -17.49
CA VAL A 20 -16.06 -1.06 -16.76
C VAL A 20 -14.83 -1.39 -15.92
N ASN A 21 -13.62 -1.28 -16.49
CA ASN A 21 -12.38 -1.50 -15.74
C ASN A 21 -12.27 -0.57 -14.53
N ALA A 22 -12.52 0.73 -14.70
CA ALA A 22 -12.48 1.71 -13.63
C ALA A 22 -13.51 1.42 -12.53
N MET A 23 -14.73 1.02 -12.91
CA MET A 23 -15.78 0.63 -11.97
C MET A 23 -15.42 -0.63 -11.19
N LEU A 24 -14.91 -1.66 -11.86
CA LEU A 24 -14.50 -2.91 -11.21
C LEU A 24 -13.35 -2.68 -10.24
N VAL A 25 -12.34 -1.90 -10.63
CA VAL A 25 -11.21 -1.54 -9.75
C VAL A 25 -11.69 -0.71 -8.55
N GLY A 26 -12.63 0.22 -8.76
CA GLY A 26 -13.21 1.03 -7.69
C GLY A 26 -14.05 0.24 -6.67
N LEU A 27 -14.54 -0.94 -7.06
CA LEU A 27 -15.32 -1.83 -6.19
C LEU A 27 -14.47 -2.96 -5.57
N GLN A 28 -13.20 -3.08 -5.95
CA GLN A 28 -12.33 -4.14 -5.45
C GLN A 28 -11.85 -3.80 -4.04
N THR A 29 -12.53 -4.39 -3.05
CA THR A 29 -11.90 -4.61 -1.76
C THR A 29 -10.89 -5.74 -1.88
N ARG A 30 -9.68 -5.58 -1.32
CA ARG A 30 -8.66 -6.63 -1.33
C ARG A 30 -8.21 -6.95 0.09
N PRO A 31 -8.20 -8.24 0.50
CA PRO A 31 -7.63 -8.63 1.78
C PRO A 31 -6.11 -8.41 1.78
N ALA A 32 -5.53 -8.28 2.97
CA ALA A 32 -4.09 -8.18 3.10
C ALA A 32 -3.38 -9.45 2.61
N MET A 33 -2.18 -9.28 2.05
CA MET A 33 -1.30 -10.36 1.60
C MET A 33 0.16 -10.01 1.89
N ALA A 34 0.94 -10.98 2.35
CA ALA A 34 2.38 -10.83 2.51
C ALA A 34 3.02 -10.56 1.13
N ARG A 35 3.82 -9.50 1.02
CA ARG A 35 4.45 -9.09 -0.24
C ARG A 35 5.81 -8.43 0.03
N SER A 36 6.73 -8.57 -0.92
CA SER A 36 8.04 -7.91 -0.91
C SER A 36 8.86 -8.21 0.36
N GLY A 37 8.74 -9.45 0.87
CA GLY A 37 9.40 -9.89 2.10
C GLY A 37 8.81 -9.31 3.39
N GLY A 38 7.63 -8.67 3.32
CA GLY A 38 6.85 -8.28 4.49
C GLY A 38 6.00 -9.43 5.03
N GLU A 39 5.64 -9.30 6.29
CA GLU A 39 4.76 -10.20 7.04
C GLU A 39 3.43 -9.51 7.35
N LEU A 40 2.37 -10.31 7.46
CA LEU A 40 1.06 -9.79 7.82
C LEU A 40 0.97 -9.52 9.30
N MET A 41 0.58 -8.29 9.64
CA MET A 41 0.36 -7.83 11.00
C MET A 41 -1.09 -7.39 11.17
N GLU A 42 -1.83 -8.10 12.00
CA GLU A 42 -3.17 -7.66 12.43
C GLU A 42 -3.05 -6.47 13.38
N THR A 43 -3.59 -5.33 12.97
CA THR A 43 -3.63 -4.11 13.78
C THR A 43 -5.06 -3.78 14.20
N ALA A 44 -5.22 -2.75 15.04
CA ALA A 44 -6.55 -2.23 15.39
C ALA A 44 -7.25 -1.50 14.22
N VAL A 45 -6.56 -1.23 13.11
CA VAL A 45 -7.07 -0.44 11.97
C VAL A 45 -7.40 -1.31 10.76
N VAL A 46 -6.43 -2.10 10.29
CA VAL A 46 -6.50 -3.09 9.21
C VAL A 46 -5.39 -4.12 9.37
N THR A 47 -5.43 -5.22 8.62
CA THR A 47 -4.24 -6.08 8.49
C THR A 47 -3.23 -5.44 7.54
N ALA A 48 -2.00 -5.25 8.01
CA ALA A 48 -0.93 -4.56 7.28
C ALA A 48 0.17 -5.51 6.82
N ASN A 49 0.77 -5.24 5.67
CA ASN A 49 2.02 -5.86 5.24
C ASN A 49 3.19 -5.02 5.77
N VAL A 50 3.98 -5.61 6.68
CA VAL A 50 5.03 -4.92 7.45
C VAL A 50 6.34 -5.67 7.29
N LYS A 51 7.45 -4.95 7.09
CA LYS A 51 8.80 -5.48 7.08
C LYS A 51 9.62 -4.76 8.14
N VAL A 52 10.24 -5.54 9.03
CA VAL A 52 11.13 -5.03 10.08
C VAL A 52 12.51 -5.62 9.84
N GLU A 53 13.52 -4.75 9.77
CA GLU A 53 14.90 -5.13 9.45
C GLU A 53 15.86 -4.43 10.43
N GLY A 54 16.87 -5.15 10.92
CA GLY A 54 17.87 -4.59 11.82
C GLY A 54 17.39 -4.42 13.27
N GLU A 55 18.29 -3.89 14.09
CA GLU A 55 18.11 -3.61 15.51
C GLU A 55 18.64 -2.20 15.83
N GLY A 56 18.26 -1.63 16.98
CA GLY A 56 18.69 -0.30 17.40
C GLY A 56 17.57 0.73 17.41
N PRO A 57 17.88 2.04 17.36
CA PRO A 57 16.86 3.10 17.35
C PRO A 57 15.90 2.93 16.17
N PRO A 58 14.58 3.01 16.38
CA PRO A 58 13.61 2.73 15.31
C PRO A 58 13.46 3.91 14.35
N ILE A 59 13.38 3.58 13.05
CA ILE A 59 13.05 4.50 11.95
C ILE A 59 11.84 3.95 11.21
N VAL A 60 10.86 4.82 10.90
CA VAL A 60 9.68 4.45 10.12
C VAL A 60 9.75 5.05 8.72
N LEU A 61 9.72 4.20 7.70
CA LEU A 61 9.74 4.65 6.31
C LEU A 61 8.34 4.56 5.70
N ILE A 62 7.72 5.72 5.48
CA ILE A 62 6.37 5.85 4.92
C ILE A 62 6.47 6.20 3.43
N HIS A 63 5.94 5.33 2.57
CA HIS A 63 5.96 5.56 1.12
C HIS A 63 4.92 6.59 0.66
N GLY A 64 5.09 7.10 -0.57
CA GLY A 64 4.15 8.03 -1.22
C GLY A 64 3.00 7.35 -1.96
N PHE A 65 2.16 8.14 -2.62
CA PHE A 65 1.03 7.64 -3.41
C PHE A 65 1.47 6.70 -4.54
N GLY A 66 0.79 5.57 -4.70
CA GLY A 66 1.08 4.59 -5.76
C GLY A 66 2.33 3.73 -5.53
N ALA A 67 3.05 3.96 -4.42
CA ALA A 67 4.20 3.15 -4.01
C ALA A 67 3.80 2.08 -2.98
N ALA A 68 4.79 1.32 -2.53
CA ALA A 68 4.69 0.29 -1.50
C ALA A 68 6.00 0.27 -0.68
N LEU A 69 6.11 -0.61 0.31
CA LEU A 69 7.27 -0.71 1.21
C LEU A 69 8.59 -1.01 0.49
N ASP A 70 8.51 -1.62 -0.70
CA ASP A 70 9.65 -1.94 -1.58
C ASP A 70 10.28 -0.70 -2.23
N TRP A 71 9.61 0.46 -2.17
CA TRP A 71 10.18 1.75 -2.55
C TRP A 71 11.52 2.04 -1.86
N TRP A 72 11.69 1.49 -0.66
CA TRP A 72 12.86 1.71 0.18
C TRP A 72 13.93 0.62 0.08
N ASP A 73 13.80 -0.36 -0.82
CA ASP A 73 14.74 -1.49 -0.91
C ASP A 73 16.20 -1.07 -1.17
N ALA A 74 16.41 0.06 -1.83
CA ALA A 74 17.75 0.59 -2.08
C ALA A 74 18.42 1.21 -0.84
N ILE A 75 17.65 1.67 0.16
CA ILE A 75 18.18 2.40 1.32
C ILE A 75 18.05 1.62 2.63
N ALA A 76 17.02 0.77 2.76
CA ALA A 76 16.73 0.05 3.98
C ALA A 76 17.91 -0.82 4.47
N PRO A 77 18.65 -1.57 3.60
CA PRO A 77 19.79 -2.36 4.05
C PRO A 77 20.92 -1.54 4.68
N ALA A 78 21.13 -0.30 4.20
CA ALA A 78 22.16 0.58 4.75
C ALA A 78 21.75 1.11 6.14
N LEU A 79 20.47 1.48 6.29
CA LEU A 79 19.92 1.96 7.57
C LEU A 79 19.83 0.85 8.63
N SER A 80 19.52 -0.38 8.21
CA SER A 80 19.34 -1.52 9.12
C SER A 80 20.62 -2.00 9.79
N ASN A 81 21.79 -1.47 9.40
CA ASN A 81 23.05 -1.75 10.09
C ASN A 81 23.08 -1.18 11.51
N ASP A 82 22.41 -0.04 11.73
CA ASP A 82 22.44 0.70 13.00
C ASP A 82 21.05 1.02 13.57
N HIS A 83 19.99 0.74 12.82
CA HIS A 83 18.61 1.08 13.18
C HIS A 83 17.66 -0.11 13.01
N GLN A 84 16.61 -0.13 13.82
CA GLN A 84 15.44 -0.95 13.53
C GLN A 84 14.60 -0.24 12.46
N VAL A 85 14.71 -0.69 11.21
CA VAL A 85 13.99 -0.12 10.08
C VAL A 85 12.62 -0.77 9.98
N ILE A 86 11.57 0.04 10.10
CA ILE A 86 10.17 -0.39 10.03
C ILE A 86 9.56 0.18 8.75
N ARG A 87 9.19 -0.69 7.82
CA ARG A 87 8.52 -0.33 6.57
C ARG A 87 7.20 -1.06 6.48
N PHE A 88 6.17 -0.41 5.97
CA PHE A 88 4.88 -1.06 5.78
C PHE A 88 4.10 -0.39 4.65
N ASP A 89 3.15 -1.13 4.10
CA ASP A 89 2.25 -0.60 3.10
C ASP A 89 1.10 0.18 3.75
N LEU A 90 0.84 1.39 3.28
CA LEU A 90 -0.34 2.16 3.67
C LEU A 90 -1.63 1.48 3.20
N ILE A 91 -2.77 1.86 3.79
CA ILE A 91 -4.09 1.32 3.45
C ILE A 91 -4.31 1.49 1.94
N GLY A 92 -4.69 0.40 1.26
CA GLY A 92 -4.89 0.34 -0.20
C GLY A 92 -3.64 0.11 -1.05
N HIS A 93 -2.46 0.10 -0.44
CA HIS A 93 -1.19 -0.02 -1.16
C HIS A 93 -0.54 -1.38 -0.89
N GLY A 94 0.35 -1.78 -1.80
CA GLY A 94 1.15 -3.00 -1.69
C GLY A 94 0.37 -4.23 -1.21
N GLY A 95 0.85 -4.86 -0.15
CA GLY A 95 0.24 -6.01 0.51
C GLY A 95 -0.78 -5.67 1.60
N THR A 96 -0.87 -4.42 2.09
CA THR A 96 -1.87 -4.03 3.11
C THR A 96 -3.29 -4.09 2.54
N GLU A 97 -4.26 -4.35 3.42
CA GLU A 97 -5.68 -4.37 3.08
C GLU A 97 -6.11 -3.13 2.28
N ALA A 98 -6.94 -3.35 1.25
CA ALA A 98 -7.58 -2.30 0.46
C ALA A 98 -9.10 -2.33 0.71
N PRO A 99 -9.59 -1.69 1.78
CA PRO A 99 -11.02 -1.61 2.06
C PRO A 99 -11.75 -0.71 1.04
N GLY A 100 -13.07 -0.84 0.90
CA GLY A 100 -13.83 -0.03 -0.07
C GLY A 100 -13.88 1.47 0.26
N SER A 101 -13.42 1.86 1.46
CA SER A 101 -13.39 3.25 1.92
C SER A 101 -12.39 3.46 3.06
N GLY A 102 -12.26 4.72 3.50
CA GLY A 102 -11.46 5.10 4.66
C GLY A 102 -9.98 5.29 4.34
N TYR A 103 -9.68 6.04 3.28
CA TYR A 103 -8.32 6.42 2.85
C TYR A 103 -7.88 7.79 3.38
N ALA A 104 -8.62 8.37 4.33
CA ALA A 104 -8.28 9.66 4.92
C ALA A 104 -6.90 9.61 5.59
N ILE A 105 -6.16 10.73 5.52
CA ILE A 105 -4.82 10.86 6.10
C ILE A 105 -4.82 10.50 7.60
N SER A 106 -5.88 10.86 8.34
CA SER A 106 -6.01 10.51 9.76
C SER A 106 -6.06 9.00 10.00
N ARG A 107 -6.71 8.22 9.13
CA ARG A 107 -6.75 6.76 9.24
C ARG A 107 -5.42 6.12 8.82
N GLN A 108 -4.72 6.70 7.84
CA GLN A 108 -3.35 6.30 7.51
C GLN A 108 -2.40 6.54 8.69
N ALA A 109 -2.48 7.70 9.35
CA ALA A 109 -1.72 8.00 10.56
C ALA A 109 -2.08 7.06 11.73
N ALA A 110 -3.36 6.69 11.88
CA ALA A 110 -3.78 5.70 12.86
C ALA A 110 -3.17 4.32 12.58
N LEU A 111 -3.03 3.92 11.31
CA LEU A 111 -2.33 2.69 10.95
C LEU A 111 -0.84 2.75 11.34
N VAL A 112 -0.15 3.86 11.05
CA VAL A 112 1.25 4.07 11.46
C VAL A 112 1.38 3.83 12.96
N LYS A 113 0.52 4.48 13.76
CA LYS A 113 0.50 4.30 15.21
C LYS A 113 0.24 2.85 15.59
N ALA A 114 -0.74 2.19 14.98
CA ALA A 114 -1.12 0.82 15.34
C ALA A 114 -0.01 -0.20 15.04
N VAL A 115 0.77 0.01 13.97
CA VAL A 115 1.97 -0.80 13.69
C VAL A 115 3.03 -0.58 14.77
N LEU A 116 3.29 0.68 15.15
CA LEU A 116 4.25 0.99 16.22
C LEU A 116 3.83 0.42 17.57
N ASP A 117 2.54 0.53 17.92
CA ASP A 117 1.98 -0.06 19.15
C ASP A 117 2.18 -1.58 19.17
N LYS A 118 1.95 -2.27 18.04
CA LYS A 118 2.15 -3.72 17.91
C LYS A 118 3.61 -4.14 18.06
N LEU A 119 4.54 -3.30 17.62
CA LEU A 119 5.98 -3.50 17.76
C LEU A 119 6.54 -3.03 19.11
N GLY A 120 5.71 -2.44 19.98
CA GLY A 120 6.15 -1.90 21.28
C GLY A 120 7.04 -0.65 21.15
N VAL A 121 6.96 0.08 20.03
CA VAL A 121 7.80 1.24 19.75
C VAL A 121 7.11 2.53 20.20
N ALA A 122 7.64 3.15 21.26
CA ALA A 122 7.09 4.38 21.83
C ALA A 122 7.47 5.66 21.06
N ARG A 123 8.63 5.65 20.39
CA ARG A 123 9.15 6.77 19.60
C ARG A 123 9.96 6.21 18.45
N ALA A 124 9.77 6.78 17.26
CA ALA A 124 10.58 6.51 16.07
C ALA A 124 10.89 7.81 15.33
N TRP A 125 11.88 7.75 14.46
CA TRP A 125 12.27 8.82 13.56
C TRP A 125 11.71 8.63 12.15
#